data_AF-A0A1H3I4C1-F1
#
_entry.id   AF-A0A1H3I4C1-F1
#
_cell.length_a   1.000
_cell.length_b   1.000
_cell.length_c   1.000
_cell.angle_alpha   90.00
_cell.angle_beta   90.00
_cell.angle_gamma   90.00
#
_symmetry.space_group_name_H-M   'P 1'
#
loop_
_entity.id
_entity.type
_entity.pdbx_description
1 polymer ?
#
loop_
_entity_poly.entity_id
_entity_poly.type
_entity_poly.pdbx_seq_one_letter_code
_entity_poly.pdbx_strand_id
1 'polypeptide(L)'
;MSTLGRSTLVSTEIDELLDQYKKRKKLVSQYVEERDELVKKANLWMEDMCLDHVVAMSTMEEILKQYYIDQLSKNPRLFTIRRPLGRFGLFHEEDGGTFQVKVYEEE
;
A
#
# COMPACT_ATOMS: atom_id res chain seq x y z
N MET A 1 1.10 -10.46 65.96
CA MET A 1 0.65 -9.76 64.73
C MET A 1 1.04 -10.64 63.54
N SER A 2 0.08 -11.39 62.99
CA SER A 2 0.31 -12.48 62.04
C SER A 2 0.73 -11.94 60.66
N THR A 3 2.00 -12.13 60.30
CA THR A 3 2.52 -11.88 58.94
C THR A 3 2.01 -12.92 57.93
N LEU A 4 1.48 -14.05 58.39
CA LEU A 4 0.99 -15.14 57.56
C LEU A 4 -0.29 -14.77 56.78
N GLY A 5 -1.21 -14.04 57.41
CA GLY A 5 -2.46 -13.62 56.77
C GLY A 5 -2.26 -12.53 55.71
N ARG A 6 -1.24 -11.68 55.89
CA ARG A 6 -0.90 -10.62 54.94
C ARG A 6 -0.24 -11.18 53.67
N SER A 7 0.57 -12.23 53.80
CA SER A 7 1.23 -12.90 52.67
C SER A 7 0.22 -13.64 51.77
N THR A 8 -0.76 -14.32 52.36
CA THR A 8 -1.78 -15.07 51.62
C THR A 8 -2.77 -14.15 50.90
N LEU A 9 -3.19 -13.05 51.54
CA LEU A 9 -4.03 -12.02 50.90
C LEU A 9 -3.34 -11.38 49.69
N VAL A 10 -2.04 -11.07 49.80
CA VAL A 10 -1.25 -10.53 48.70
C VAL A 10 -1.09 -11.55 47.57
N SER A 11 -0.94 -12.85 47.88
CA SER A 11 -0.89 -13.90 46.86
C SER A 11 -2.19 -14.00 46.07
N THR A 12 -3.34 -13.94 46.73
CA THR A 12 -4.66 -14.03 46.06
C THR A 12 -4.94 -12.81 45.18
N GLU A 13 -4.58 -11.61 45.63
CA GLU A 13 -4.72 -10.38 44.83
C GLU A 13 -3.84 -10.42 43.57
N ILE A 14 -2.62 -10.96 43.69
CA ILE A 14 -1.72 -11.16 42.54
C ILE A 14 -2.31 -12.16 41.55
N ASP A 15 -2.87 -13.26 42.02
CA ASP A 15 -3.49 -14.28 41.16
C ASP A 15 -4.70 -13.72 40.39
N GLU A 16 -5.53 -12.91 41.04
CA GLU A 16 -6.65 -12.22 40.40
C GLU A 16 -6.17 -11.21 39.34
N LEU A 17 -5.14 -10.42 39.64
CA LEU A 17 -4.54 -9.49 38.70
C LEU A 17 -3.92 -10.20 37.49
N LEU A 18 -3.28 -11.35 37.71
CA LEU A 18 -2.73 -12.18 36.64
C LEU A 18 -3.84 -12.76 35.76
N ASP A 19 -4.97 -13.19 36.34
CA ASP A 19 -6.12 -13.66 35.56
C ASP A 19 -6.74 -12.54 34.73
N GLN A 20 -6.93 -11.36 35.33
CA GLN A 20 -7.39 -10.17 34.61
C GLN A 20 -6.45 -9.78 33.48
N TYR A 21 -5.13 -9.82 33.72
CA TYR A 21 -4.14 -9.55 32.69
C TYR A 21 -4.24 -10.55 31.53
N LYS A 22 -4.34 -11.85 31.82
CA LYS A 22 -4.50 -12.90 30.80
C LYS A 22 -5.76 -12.68 29.96
N LYS A 23 -6.89 -12.36 30.60
CA LYS A 23 -8.16 -12.05 29.91
C LYS A 23 -8.03 -10.83 29.01
N ARG A 24 -7.44 -9.74 29.51
CA ARG A 24 -7.21 -8.52 28.72
C ARG A 24 -6.24 -8.77 27.56
N LYS A 25 -5.17 -9.52 27.78
CA LYS A 25 -4.22 -9.89 26.73
C LYS A 25 -4.90 -10.67 25.62
N LYS A 26 -5.76 -11.64 25.96
CA LYS A 26 -6.54 -12.40 24.98
C LYS A 26 -7.46 -11.49 24.17
N LEU A 27 -8.15 -10.57 24.83
CA LEU A 27 -9.04 -9.61 24.17
C LEU A 27 -8.27 -8.69 23.20
N VAL A 28 -7.08 -8.20 23.59
CA VAL A 28 -6.22 -7.41 22.70
C VAL A 28 -5.81 -8.21 21.48
N SER A 29 -5.42 -9.48 21.64
CA SER A 29 -5.10 -10.34 20.50
C SER A 29 -6.28 -10.50 19.54
N GLN A 30 -7.49 -10.67 20.05
CA GLN A 30 -8.70 -10.74 19.22
C GLN A 30 -8.95 -9.45 18.44
N TYR A 31 -8.81 -8.29 19.07
CA TYR A 31 -8.96 -7.01 18.35
C TYR A 31 -7.89 -6.79 17.29
N VAL A 32 -6.67 -7.30 17.49
CA VAL A 32 -5.62 -7.25 16.47
C VAL A 32 -6.01 -8.11 15.27
N GLU A 33 -6.51 -9.32 15.50
CA GLU A 33 -7.00 -10.20 14.44
C GLU A 33 -8.16 -9.56 13.66
N GLU A 34 -9.16 -9.02 14.36
CA GLU A 34 -10.30 -8.33 13.73
C GLU A 34 -9.86 -7.10 12.92
N ARG A 35 -8.93 -6.30 13.45
CA ARG A 35 -8.35 -5.17 12.72
C ARG A 35 -7.68 -5.64 11.43
N ASP A 36 -6.88 -6.69 11.50
CA ASP A 36 -6.13 -7.19 10.33
C ASP A 36 -7.07 -7.75 9.27
N GLU A 37 -8.16 -8.40 9.67
CA GLU A 37 -9.22 -8.81 8.75
C GLU A 37 -9.90 -7.62 8.08
N LEU A 38 -10.20 -6.55 8.83
CA LEU A 38 -10.80 -5.34 8.28
C LEU A 38 -9.87 -4.64 7.28
N VAL A 39 -8.58 -4.55 7.59
CA VAL A 39 -7.57 -4.00 6.66
C VAL A 39 -7.53 -4.83 5.38
N LYS A 40 -7.53 -6.17 5.50
CA LYS A 40 -7.53 -7.05 4.32
C LYS A 40 -8.78 -6.86 3.46
N LYS A 41 -9.96 -6.74 4.09
CA LYS A 41 -11.22 -6.45 3.39
C LYS A 41 -11.19 -5.08 2.69
N ALA A 42 -10.66 -4.06 3.35
CA ALA A 42 -10.52 -2.73 2.77
C ALA A 42 -9.60 -2.74 1.55
N ASN A 43 -8.47 -3.45 1.61
CA ASN A 43 -7.56 -3.57 0.47
C ASN A 43 -8.22 -4.27 -0.72
N LEU A 44 -8.91 -5.39 -0.50
CA LEU A 44 -9.63 -6.10 -1.56
C LEU A 44 -10.73 -5.23 -2.18
N TRP A 45 -11.44 -4.45 -1.37
CA TRP A 45 -12.45 -3.51 -1.87
C TRP A 45 -11.83 -2.39 -2.70
N MET A 46 -10.69 -1.82 -2.26
CA MET A 46 -9.96 -0.81 -3.03
C MET A 46 -9.45 -1.37 -4.36
N GLU A 47 -8.91 -2.59 -4.36
CA GLU A 47 -8.46 -3.26 -5.58
C GLU A 47 -9.61 -3.44 -6.59
N ASP A 48 -10.77 -3.91 -6.12
CA ASP A 48 -11.96 -4.11 -6.95
C ASP A 48 -12.49 -2.79 -7.53
N MET A 49 -12.61 -1.75 -6.70
CA MET A 49 -13.08 -0.43 -7.14
C MET A 49 -12.10 0.27 -8.09
N CYS A 50 -10.80 0.05 -7.93
CA CYS A 50 -9.79 0.65 -8.78
C CYS A 50 -9.49 -0.16 -10.04
N LEU A 51 -9.96 -1.40 -10.16
CA LEU A 51 -9.61 -2.29 -11.26
C LEU A 51 -9.96 -1.69 -12.63
N ASP A 52 -11.19 -1.20 -12.79
CA ASP A 52 -11.64 -0.58 -14.04
C ASP A 52 -10.83 0.67 -14.38
N HIS A 53 -10.49 1.48 -13.37
CA HIS A 53 -9.65 2.66 -13.55
C HIS A 53 -8.22 2.30 -13.95
N VAL A 54 -7.62 1.28 -13.33
CA VAL A 54 -6.28 0.78 -13.67
C VAL A 54 -6.27 0.22 -15.09
N VAL A 55 -7.28 -0.55 -15.48
CA VAL A 55 -7.42 -1.07 -16.85
C VAL A 55 -7.57 0.07 -17.86
N ALA A 56 -8.42 1.06 -17.55
CA ALA A 56 -8.59 2.23 -18.40
C ALA A 56 -7.30 3.04 -18.54
N MET A 57 -6.59 3.30 -17.44
CA MET A 57 -5.30 3.98 -17.43
C MET A 57 -4.25 3.21 -18.24
N SER A 58 -4.11 1.91 -18.02
CA SER A 58 -3.18 1.06 -18.78
C SER A 58 -3.47 1.08 -20.28
N THR A 59 -4.75 1.05 -20.66
CA THR A 59 -5.17 1.16 -22.05
C THR A 59 -4.80 2.52 -22.64
N MET A 60 -5.04 3.61 -21.91
CA MET A 60 -4.67 4.97 -22.34
C MET A 60 -3.16 5.12 -22.48
N GLU A 61 -2.38 4.59 -21.53
CA GLU A 61 -0.92 4.59 -21.61
C GLU A 61 -0.43 3.89 -22.87
N GLU A 62 -0.98 2.72 -23.20
CA GLU A 62 -0.59 1.96 -24.39
C GLU A 62 -0.89 2.73 -25.69
N ILE A 63 -2.06 3.37 -25.78
CA ILE A 63 -2.41 4.23 -26.91
C ILE A 63 -1.41 5.39 -27.03
N LEU A 64 -1.03 5.99 -25.91
CA LEU A 64 -0.08 7.11 -25.90
C LEU A 64 1.34 6.66 -26.26
N LYS A 65 1.74 5.45 -25.88
CA LYS A 65 3.00 4.83 -26.32
C LYS A 65 3.01 4.62 -27.83
N GLN A 66 1.94 4.05 -28.39
CA GLN A 66 1.82 3.84 -29.83
C GLN A 66 1.86 5.16 -30.60
N TYR A 67 1.11 6.16 -30.15
CA TYR A 67 1.14 7.51 -30.72
C TYR A 67 2.55 8.10 -30.69
N TYR A 68 3.28 7.96 -29.59
CA TYR A 68 4.64 8.47 -29.47
C TYR A 68 5.62 7.76 -30.43
N ILE A 69 5.51 6.44 -30.58
CA ILE A 69 6.30 5.65 -31.55
C ILE A 69 6.01 6.14 -32.98
N ASP A 70 4.74 6.36 -33.33
CA ASP A 70 4.36 6.92 -34.62
C ASP A 70 4.96 8.30 -34.86
N GLN A 71 5.00 9.17 -33.86
CA GLN A 71 5.63 10.49 -33.96
C GLN A 71 7.15 10.40 -34.13
N LEU A 72 7.81 9.49 -33.41
CA LEU A 72 9.24 9.21 -33.58
C LEU A 72 9.56 8.73 -34.99
N SER A 73 8.71 7.87 -35.58
CA SER A 73 8.88 7.40 -36.95
C SER A 73 8.85 8.54 -37.98
N LYS A 74 8.01 9.56 -37.72
CA LYS A 74 7.86 10.74 -38.59
C LYS A 74 8.99 11.75 -38.38
N ASN A 75 9.49 11.88 -37.16
CA ASN A 75 10.60 12.77 -36.85
C ASN A 75 11.45 12.19 -35.71
N PRO A 76 12.54 11.47 -36.04
CA PRO A 76 13.38 10.74 -35.09
C PRO A 76 14.10 11.61 -34.06
N ARG A 77 14.08 12.94 -34.20
CA ARG A 77 14.71 13.88 -33.25
C ARG A 77 13.76 14.32 -32.12
N LEU A 78 12.48 13.95 -32.16
CA LEU A 78 11.53 14.23 -31.08
C LEU A 78 11.72 13.26 -29.91
N PHE A 79 12.68 13.58 -29.03
CA PHE A 79 12.96 12.79 -27.82
C PHE A 79 11.90 12.94 -26.72
N THR A 80 11.12 14.04 -26.76
CA THR A 80 10.04 14.34 -25.82
C THR A 80 8.89 15.09 -26.51
N ILE A 81 7.65 14.80 -26.11
CA ILE A 81 6.43 15.50 -26.51
C ILE A 81 5.83 16.15 -25.26
N ARG A 82 5.77 17.48 -25.24
CA ARG A 82 5.07 18.24 -24.18
C ARG A 82 3.56 18.18 -24.41
N ARG A 83 2.79 17.96 -23.35
CA ARG A 83 1.33 17.95 -23.36
C ARG A 83 0.79 18.99 -22.37
N PRO A 84 -0.50 19.36 -22.46
CA PRO A 84 -1.13 20.24 -21.47
C PRO A 84 -1.06 19.70 -20.04
N LEU A 85 -1.05 18.37 -19.91
CA LEU A 85 -0.83 17.66 -18.66
C LEU A 85 0.35 16.72 -18.89
N GLY A 86 1.52 17.14 -18.44
CA GLY A 86 2.68 16.27 -18.38
C GLY A 86 3.55 16.16 -19.64
N ARG A 87 4.46 15.18 -19.60
CA ARG A 87 5.42 14.91 -20.68
C ARG A 87 5.45 13.42 -21.04
N PHE A 88 5.62 13.15 -22.33
CA PHE A 88 5.90 11.83 -22.89
C PHE A 88 7.31 11.85 -23.50
N GLY A 89 8.12 10.83 -23.25
CA GLY A 89 9.45 10.72 -23.85
C GLY A 89 10.11 9.38 -23.59
N LEU A 90 11.20 9.13 -24.32
CA LEU A 90 12.11 8.03 -23.99
C LEU A 90 13.01 8.50 -22.88
N PHE A 91 12.95 7.86 -21.72
CA PHE A 91 13.89 8.12 -20.63
C PHE A 91 14.75 6.87 -20.42
N HIS A 92 16.02 7.09 -20.16
CA HIS A 92 16.94 6.02 -19.83
C HIS A 92 16.74 5.69 -18.34
N GLU A 93 16.33 4.47 -18.02
CA GLU A 93 16.40 4.00 -16.63
C GLU A 93 17.88 3.73 -16.28
N GLU A 94 18.31 4.19 -15.11
CA GLU A 94 19.71 4.09 -14.66
C GLU A 94 20.18 2.63 -14.48
N ASP A 95 19.24 1.67 -14.40
CA ASP A 95 19.55 0.28 -14.02
C ASP A 95 19.42 -0.78 -15.13
N GLY A 96 19.24 -0.41 -16.41
CA GLY A 96 19.29 -1.43 -17.45
C GLY A 96 18.73 -1.06 -18.82
N GLY A 97 19.49 -0.29 -19.59
CA GLY A 97 19.57 -0.30 -21.08
C GLY A 97 18.29 -0.30 -21.93
N THR A 98 17.12 -0.11 -21.33
CA THR A 98 15.82 -0.29 -21.99
C THR A 98 15.10 1.05 -21.94
N PHE A 99 14.86 1.64 -23.11
CA PHE A 99 14.08 2.87 -23.19
C PHE A 99 12.62 2.54 -22.90
N GLN A 100 12.08 3.09 -21.81
CA GLN A 100 10.66 3.02 -21.51
C GLN A 100 10.01 4.37 -21.77
N VAL A 101 8.83 4.34 -22.40
CA VAL A 101 7.97 5.51 -22.54
C VAL A 101 7.22 5.69 -21.23
N LYS A 102 7.53 6.78 -20.50
CA LYS A 102 6.88 7.11 -19.22
C LYS A 102 6.03 8.38 -19.35
N VAL A 103 4.93 8.39 -18.59
CA VAL A 103 4.03 9.53 -18.43
C VAL A 103 4.35 10.18 -17.09
N TYR A 104 4.61 11.48 -17.08
CA TYR A 104 4.77 12.25 -15.84
C TYR A 104 3.79 13.41 -15.83
N GLU A 105 3.12 13.65 -14.70
CA GLU A 105 2.45 14.92 -14.42
C GLU A 105 3.51 15.97 -14.03
N GLU A 106 3.36 17.22 -14.48
CA GLU A 106 4.22 18.32 -14.00
C GLU A 106 3.69 18.80 -12.63
N GLU A 107 4.57 18.92 -11.64
CA GLU A 107 4.29 19.57 -10.33
C GLU A 107 3.95 21.06 -10.48
#